data_AF-A0AAW9ED65-F1
#
_entry.id   AF-A0AAW9ED65-F1
#
_cell.length_a   1.000
_cell.length_b   1.000
_cell.length_c   1.000
_cell.angle_alpha   90.00
_cell.angle_beta   90.00
_cell.angle_gamma   90.00
#
_symmetry.space_group_name_H-M   'P 1'
#
loop_
_entity.id
_entity.type
_entity.pdbx_description
1 polymer ?
#
loop_
_entity_poly.entity_id
_entity_poly.type
_entity_poly.pdbx_seq_one_letter_code
_entity_poly.pdbx_strand_id
1 'polypeptide(L)' 'MLHQDMINKLNEQLNLEFYSANLYLQMSAWCDDKGFDGAAKFLKAHSREEMEHMQRLFDYL' A
#
# COMPACT_ATOMS: atom_id res chain seq x y z
N MET A 1 0.42 25.25 -9.44
CA MET A 1 -0.10 24.60 -8.21
C MET A 1 -1.41 23.90 -8.55
N LEU A 2 -1.64 22.71 -7.99
CA LEU A 2 -2.87 21.94 -8.20
C LEU A 2 -4.07 22.64 -7.55
N HIS A 3 -5.27 22.36 -8.08
CA HIS A 3 -6.51 22.80 -7.44
C HIS A 3 -6.70 22.08 -6.10
N GLN A 4 -7.32 22.75 -5.12
CA GLN A 4 -7.48 22.19 -3.77
C GLN A 4 -8.20 20.83 -3.78
N ASP A 5 -9.20 20.65 -4.64
CA ASP A 5 -9.93 19.38 -4.78
C ASP A 5 -9.02 18.23 -5.23
N MET A 6 -8.04 18.50 -6.09
CA MET A 6 -7.08 17.50 -6.54
C MET A 6 -6.11 17.13 -5.42
N ILE A 7 -5.63 18.13 -4.67
CA ILE A 7 -4.77 17.90 -3.50
C ILE A 7 -5.48 17.02 -2.46
N ASN A 8 -6.76 17.30 -2.20
CA ASN A 8 -7.56 16.51 -1.25
C ASN A 8 -7.69 15.04 -1.69
N LYS A 9 -7.95 14.80 -2.98
CA LYS A 9 -8.05 13.44 -3.53
C LYS A 9 -6.73 12.69 -3.53
N LEU A 10 -5.61 13.37 -3.81
CA LEU A 10 -4.28 12.76 -3.75
C LEU A 10 -3.88 12.41 -2.31
N ASN A 11 -4.23 13.25 -1.34
CA ASN A 11 -4.05 12.93 0.09
C ASN A 11 -4.95 11.77 0.55
N GLU A 12 -6.17 11.68 0.04
CA GLU A 12 -7.03 10.51 0.27
C GLU A 12 -6.40 9.23 -0.31
N GLN A 13 -5.89 9.30 -1.55
CA GLN A 13 -5.20 8.19 -2.19
C GLN A 13 -3.95 7.76 -1.42
N LEU A 14 -3.14 8.70 -0.92
CA LEU A 14 -1.98 8.41 -0.06
C LEU A 14 -2.35 7.52 1.14
N ASN A 15 -3.46 7.86 1.81
CA ASN A 15 -3.94 7.07 2.95
C ASN A 15 -4.43 5.68 2.51
N LEU A 16 -5.07 5.58 1.34
CA LEU A 16 -5.49 4.30 0.78
C LEU A 16 -4.29 3.39 0.48
N GLU A 17 -3.21 3.90 -0.10
CA GLU A 17 -2.01 3.09 -0.36
C GLU A 17 -1.34 2.61 0.93
N PHE A 18 -1.26 3.47 1.96
CA PHE A 18 -0.79 3.06 3.28
C PHE A 18 -1.67 1.98 3.92
N TYR A 19 -2.99 2.10 3.79
CA TYR A 19 -3.92 1.10 4.28
C TYR A 19 -3.74 -0.23 3.53
N SER A 20 -3.64 -0.19 2.20
CA SER A 20 -3.40 -1.36 1.34
C SER A 20 -2.08 -2.05 1.69
N ALA A 21 -1.00 -1.30 1.91
CA ALA A 21 0.29 -1.84 2.33
C ALA A 21 0.17 -2.63 3.65
N ASN A 22 -0.53 -2.07 4.65
CA ASN A 22 -0.78 -2.74 5.92
C ASN A 22 -1.68 -3.97 5.78
N LEU A 23 -2.72 -3.88 4.95
CA LEU A 23 -3.64 -4.98 4.68
C LEU A 23 -2.91 -6.17 4.07
N TYR A 24 -2.10 -5.95 3.02
CA TYR A 24 -1.32 -7.02 2.40
C TYR A 24 -0.25 -7.59 3.33
N LEU A 25 0.33 -6.77 4.21
CA LEU A 25 1.26 -7.27 5.22
C LEU A 25 0.57 -8.20 6.23
N GLN A 26 -0.64 -7.84 6.68
CA GLN A 26 -1.45 -8.70 7.55
C GLN A 26 -1.88 -9.99 6.86
N MET A 27 -2.32 -9.91 5.60
CA MET A 27 -2.66 -11.09 4.81
C MET A 27 -1.44 -12.00 4.61
N SER A 28 -0.26 -11.42 4.39
CA SER A 28 1.00 -12.16 4.33
C SER A 28 1.27 -12.93 5.62
N ALA A 29 1.14 -12.27 6.78
CA ALA A 29 1.31 -12.91 8.08
C ALA A 29 0.29 -14.03 8.32
N TRP A 30 -0.96 -13.84 7.89
CA TRP A 30 -1.98 -14.89 7.96
C TRP A 30 -1.65 -16.08 7.06
N CYS A 31 -1.18 -15.84 5.83
CA CYS A 31 -0.76 -16.90 4.92
C CYS A 31 0.43 -17.70 5.48
N ASP A 32 1.38 -17.02 6.13
CA ASP A 32 2.54 -17.64 6.78
C ASP A 32 2.08 -18.58 7.92
N ASP A 33 1.15 -18.13 8.77
CA ASP A 33 0.54 -18.93 9.85
C ASP A 33 -0.21 -20.18 9.31
N LYS A 34 -0.73 -20.12 8.08
CA LYS A 34 -1.43 -21.24 7.44
C LYS A 34 -0.53 -22.14 6.59
N GLY A 35 0.78 -21.87 6.52
CA GLY A 35 1.72 -22.63 5.70
C GLY A 35 1.57 -22.39 4.19
N PHE A 36 0.98 -21.25 3.79
CA PHE A 36 0.87 -20.82 2.40
C PHE A 36 2.06 -19.95 1.98
N ASP A 37 3.27 -20.49 2.07
CA ASP A 37 4.54 -19.74 1.94
C ASP A 37 4.65 -18.91 0.65
N GLY A 38 4.16 -19.45 -0.47
CA GLY A 38 4.17 -18.75 -1.76
C GLY A 38 3.29 -17.49 -1.75
N ALA A 39 2.08 -17.61 -1.21
CA ALA A 39 1.15 -16.49 -1.06
C ALA A 39 1.66 -15.47 -0.04
N ALA A 40 2.24 -15.94 1.08
CA ALA A 40 2.85 -15.08 2.08
C ALA A 40 3.98 -14.21 1.48
N LYS A 41 4.87 -14.81 0.69
CA LYS A 41 5.95 -14.08 -0.02
C LYS A 41 5.41 -13.08 -1.02
N PHE A 42 4.42 -13.48 -1.83
CA PHE A 42 3.78 -12.61 -2.81
C PHE A 42 3.16 -11.38 -2.14
N LEU A 43 2.32 -11.57 -1.13
CA LEU A 43 1.64 -10.49 -0.42
C LEU A 43 2.61 -9.57 0.32
N LYS A 44 3.71 -10.11 0.86
CA LYS A 44 4.77 -9.30 1.49
C LYS A 44 5.49 -8.41 0.48
N ALA A 45 5.74 -8.91 -0.73
CA ALA A 45 6.30 -8.11 -1.81
C ALA A 45 5.31 -7.03 -2.27
N HIS A 46 4.04 -7.40 -2.43
CA HIS A 46 2.99 -6.46 -2.86
C HIS A 46 2.73 -5.36 -1.83
N SER A 47 2.79 -5.66 -0.53
CA SER A 47 2.79 -4.67 0.55
C SER A 47 3.88 -3.59 0.37
N ARG A 48 5.08 -3.99 -0.11
CA ARG A 48 6.16 -3.04 -0.41
C ARG A 48 5.88 -2.21 -1.65
N GLU A 49 5.28 -2.80 -2.68
CA GLU A 49 4.86 -2.08 -3.90
C GLU A 49 3.85 -0.98 -3.56
N GLU A 50 2.89 -1.23 -2.67
CA GLU A 50 1.94 -0.19 -2.24
C GLU A 50 2.62 0.95 -1.46
N MET A 51 3.68 0.65 -0.69
CA MET A 51 4.50 1.70 -0.07
C MET A 51 5.23 2.55 -1.13
N GLU A 52 5.66 1.95 -2.24
CA GLU A 52 6.22 2.70 -3.37
C GLU A 52 5.17 3.54 -4.10
N HIS A 53 3.94 3.05 -4.26
CA HIS A 53 2.82 3.82 -4.82
C HIS A 53 2.55 5.07 -3.98
N MET A 54 2.44 4.89 -2.66
CA MET A 54 2.31 5.98 -1.70
C MET A 54 3.46 6.98 -1.85
N GLN A 55 4.72 6.52 -1.85
CA GLN A 55 5.87 7.42 -1.94
C GLN A 55 5.85 8.26 -3.23
N ARG A 56 5.47 7.67 -4.37
CA ARG A 56 5.35 8.40 -5.64
C ARG A 56 4.31 9.51 -5.58
N LEU A 57 3.16 9.27 -4.92
CA LEU A 57 2.14 10.30 -4.73
C LEU A 57 2.62 11.40 -3.78
N PHE A 58 3.37 11.02 -2.75
CA PHE A 58 3.93 11.96 -1.78
C PHE A 58 4.97 12.87 -2.43
N ASP A 59 5.88 12.31 -3.25
CA ASP A 59 6.91 13.06 -3.94
C ASP A 59 6.35 14.01 -5.02
N TYR A 60 5.17 13.70 -5.54
CA TYR A 60 4.49 14.53 -6.55
C TYR A 60 3.76 15.74 -5.94
N LEU A 61 3.24 15.61 -4.71
CA LEU A 61 2.48 16.64 -3.99
C LEU A 61 3.40 17.74 -3.43
#